data_AF-A0A1J3JLC6-F1
#
_entry.id   AF-A0A1J3JLC6-F1
#
_cell.length_a   1.000
_cell.length_b   1.000
_cell.length_c   1.000
_cell.angle_alpha   90.00
_cell.angle_beta   90.00
_cell.angle_gamma   90.00
#
_symmetry.space_group_name_H-M   'P 1'
#
loop_
_entity.id
_entity.type
_entity.pdbx_description
1 polymer ?
#
loop_
_entity_poly.entity_id
_entity_poly.type
_entity_poly.pdbx_seq_one_letter_code
_entity_poly.pdbx_strand_id
1 'polypeptide(L)'
;GYDKEPIEIDFTPPFRRIQMIGELEKVANLNIPKDLASEEANKYLIDACARFDVKCPPPQTTARLLDKLVGEFLEVTCVNPTFIIDHPEIMSPLAKWHRSNTGLTERFELFINKHELCNAYTELNDPVVQRQRFADQLKDR
;
A
#
# COMPACT_ATOMS: atom_id res chain seq x y z
N GLY A 1 -1.13 9.33 -25.24
CA GLY A 1 -1.83 9.64 -26.49
C GLY A 1 -1.02 10.65 -27.26
N TYR A 2 -1.11 10.66 -28.58
CA TYR A 2 -0.25 11.47 -29.46
C TYR A 2 -0.35 12.98 -29.23
N ASP A 3 -1.35 13.46 -28.48
CA ASP A 3 -1.60 14.88 -28.17
C ASP A 3 -1.04 15.35 -26.82
N LYS A 4 -0.33 14.50 -26.07
CA LYS A 4 0.31 14.89 -24.80
C LYS A 4 1.81 15.05 -24.98
N GLU A 5 2.39 16.02 -24.28
CA GLU A 5 3.84 16.18 -24.26
C GLU A 5 4.53 14.86 -23.85
N PRO A 6 5.65 14.51 -24.51
CA PRO A 6 6.42 13.33 -24.16
C PRO A 6 6.91 13.44 -22.72
N ILE A 7 6.64 12.42 -21.92
CA ILE A 7 7.14 12.31 -20.55
C ILE A 7 8.47 11.57 -20.61
N GLU A 8 9.52 12.20 -20.10
CA GLU A 8 10.81 11.55 -19.92
C GLU A 8 10.79 10.68 -18.65
N ILE A 9 11.20 9.43 -18.78
CA ILE A 9 11.27 8.48 -17.67
C ILE A 9 12.73 8.01 -17.56
N ASP A 10 13.36 8.32 -16.44
CA ASP A 10 14.73 7.94 -16.17
C ASP A 10 14.81 6.55 -15.52
N PHE A 11 15.43 5.59 -16.22
CA PHE A 11 15.67 4.23 -15.73
C PHE A 11 17.07 4.03 -15.14
N THR A 12 17.78 5.10 -14.78
CA THR A 12 19.10 5.03 -14.16
C THR A 12 18.97 4.51 -12.71
N PRO A 13 19.59 3.37 -12.36
CA PRO A 13 19.59 2.87 -10.98
C PRO A 13 20.55 3.68 -10.08
N PRO A 14 20.35 3.71 -8.75
CA PRO A 14 19.30 3.01 -7.99
C PRO A 14 17.95 3.73 -8.02
N PHE A 15 16.87 2.96 -8.18
CA PHE A 15 15.50 3.48 -8.16
C PHE A 15 15.12 4.03 -6.78
N ARG A 16 14.24 5.04 -6.78
CA ARG A 16 13.70 5.63 -5.55
C ARG A 16 12.97 4.55 -4.75
N ARG A 17 13.12 4.57 -3.43
CA ARG A 17 12.41 3.67 -2.50
C ARG A 17 11.65 4.49 -1.48
N ILE A 18 10.37 4.22 -1.30
CA ILE A 18 9.50 4.92 -0.34
C ILE A 18 8.72 3.90 0.49
N GLN A 19 8.60 4.15 1.79
CA GLN A 19 7.78 3.32 2.68
C GLN A 19 6.32 3.71 2.53
N MET A 20 5.43 2.74 2.33
CA MET A 20 4.01 2.99 2.04
C MET A 20 3.36 3.90 3.09
N ILE A 21 3.36 3.50 4.37
CA ILE A 21 2.72 4.27 5.45
C ILE A 21 3.44 5.58 5.69
N GLY A 22 4.78 5.55 5.83
CA GLY A 22 5.55 6.73 6.18
C GLY A 22 5.53 7.82 5.10
N GLU A 23 5.43 7.46 3.82
CA GLU A 23 5.27 8.46 2.74
C GLU A 23 3.83 8.94 2.64
N LEU A 24 2.84 8.06 2.84
CA LEU A 24 1.43 8.46 2.86
C LEU A 24 1.13 9.47 3.97
N GLU A 25 1.66 9.24 5.18
CA GLU A 25 1.55 10.17 6.31
C GLU A 25 2.12 11.55 5.97
N LYS A 26 3.28 11.61 5.31
CA LYS A 26 3.92 12.87 4.92
C LYS A 26 3.16 13.60 3.82
N VAL A 27 2.74 12.91 2.77
CA VAL A 27 2.10 13.52 1.60
C VAL A 27 0.67 13.96 1.93
N ALA A 28 -0.09 13.13 2.65
CA ALA A 28 -1.46 13.43 3.02
C ALA A 28 -1.58 14.19 4.35
N ASN A 29 -0.47 14.44 5.06
CA ASN A 29 -0.46 15.03 6.40
C ASN A 29 -1.43 14.30 7.36
N LEU A 30 -1.30 12.96 7.36
CA LEU A 30 -2.09 12.03 8.17
C LEU A 30 -1.20 11.41 9.25
N ASN A 31 -1.83 10.99 10.36
CA ASN A 31 -1.20 10.22 11.42
C ASN A 31 -1.93 8.89 11.50
N ILE A 32 -1.46 7.90 10.76
CA ILE A 32 -2.14 6.62 10.63
C ILE A 32 -1.86 5.80 11.91
N PRO A 33 -2.90 5.30 12.59
CA PRO A 33 -2.69 4.46 13.76
C PRO A 33 -1.85 3.22 13.43
N LYS A 34 -0.93 2.85 14.33
CA LYS A 34 -0.05 1.69 14.13
C LYS A 34 -0.81 0.37 14.09
N ASP A 35 -1.89 0.26 14.87
CA ASP A 35 -2.74 -0.92 14.89
C ASP A 35 -3.81 -0.83 13.79
N LEU A 36 -3.42 -1.26 12.59
CA LEU A 36 -4.26 -1.23 11.39
C LEU A 36 -5.44 -2.23 11.44
N ALA A 37 -5.44 -3.16 12.39
CA ALA A 37 -6.53 -4.11 12.60
C ALA A 37 -7.65 -3.54 13.49
N SER A 38 -7.40 -2.43 14.18
CA SER A 38 -8.36 -1.79 15.09
C SER A 38 -9.52 -1.10 14.35
N GLU A 39 -10.70 -1.06 15.00
CA GLU A 39 -11.85 -0.32 14.47
C GLU A 39 -11.56 1.19 14.41
N GLU A 40 -10.75 1.70 15.33
CA GLU A 40 -10.30 3.10 15.37
C GLU A 40 -9.48 3.46 14.13
N ALA A 41 -8.56 2.57 13.70
CA ALA A 41 -7.79 2.78 12.48
C ALA A 41 -8.69 2.74 11.24
N ASN A 42 -9.64 1.81 11.18
CA ASN A 42 -10.59 1.75 10.08
C ASN A 42 -11.40 3.04 9.97
N LYS A 43 -11.98 3.51 11.08
CA LYS A 43 -12.74 4.76 11.14
C LYS A 43 -11.90 5.97 10.75
N TYR A 44 -10.66 6.05 11.24
CA TYR A 44 -9.73 7.12 10.88
C TYR A 44 -9.48 7.17 9.36
N LEU A 45 -9.31 6.01 8.73
CA LEU A 45 -9.10 5.91 7.28
C LEU A 45 -10.36 6.25 6.49
N ILE A 46 -11.55 5.89 6.98
CA ILE A 46 -12.82 6.33 6.39
C ILE A 46 -12.93 7.85 6.41
N ASP A 47 -12.67 8.47 7.56
CA ASP A 47 -12.71 9.93 7.72
C ASP A 47 -11.64 10.61 6.84
N ALA A 48 -10.46 10.01 6.71
CA ALA A 48 -9.41 10.48 5.81
C ALA A 48 -9.84 10.41 4.33
N CYS A 49 -10.40 9.27 3.89
CA CYS A 49 -10.94 9.14 2.53
C CYS A 49 -12.03 10.18 2.27
N ALA A 50 -12.94 10.41 3.22
CA ALA A 50 -13.99 11.43 3.09
C ALA A 50 -13.41 12.86 3.02
N ARG A 51 -12.37 13.16 3.81
CA ARG A 51 -11.68 14.46 3.81
C ARG A 51 -11.04 14.78 2.46
N PHE A 52 -10.55 13.77 1.75
CA PHE A 52 -9.88 13.92 0.47
C PHE A 52 -10.77 13.60 -0.74
N ASP A 53 -12.08 13.39 -0.54
CA ASP A 53 -13.04 12.97 -1.57
C ASP A 53 -12.64 11.69 -2.33
N VAL A 54 -11.94 10.78 -1.63
CA VAL A 54 -11.51 9.49 -2.17
C VAL A 54 -12.65 8.48 -2.05
N LYS A 55 -13.17 8.04 -3.19
CA LYS A 55 -14.31 7.11 -3.25
C LYS A 55 -13.86 5.66 -3.03
N CYS A 56 -14.24 5.09 -1.89
CA CYS A 56 -14.12 3.66 -1.61
C CYS A 56 -15.51 2.99 -1.53
N PRO A 57 -15.93 2.21 -2.55
CA PRO A 57 -17.19 1.48 -2.48
C PRO A 57 -17.13 0.37 -1.42
N PRO A 58 -18.27 -0.02 -0.81
CA PRO A 58 -18.30 -1.08 0.19
C PRO A 58 -17.78 -2.44 -0.35
N PRO A 59 -17.25 -3.32 0.51
CA PRO A 59 -16.88 -3.09 1.92
C PRO A 59 -15.68 -2.14 2.10
N GLN A 60 -15.74 -1.28 3.11
CA GLN A 60 -14.70 -0.30 3.46
C GLN A 60 -13.69 -0.90 4.47
N THR A 61 -13.02 -1.99 4.07
CA THR A 61 -11.98 -2.59 4.90
C THR A 61 -10.74 -1.69 4.95
N THR A 62 -9.96 -1.77 6.03
CA THR A 62 -8.73 -0.99 6.21
C THR A 62 -7.77 -1.17 5.02
N ALA A 63 -7.63 -2.40 4.52
CA ALA A 63 -6.83 -2.70 3.35
C ALA A 63 -7.29 -1.93 2.09
N ARG A 64 -8.60 -1.89 1.82
CA ARG A 64 -9.15 -1.19 0.65
C ARG A 64 -9.06 0.32 0.77
N LEU A 65 -9.21 0.86 1.97
CA LEU A 65 -9.07 2.30 2.21
C LEU A 65 -7.62 2.75 2.00
N LEU A 66 -6.65 1.98 2.52
CA LEU A 66 -5.23 2.23 2.30
C LEU A 66 -4.86 2.14 0.82
N ASP A 67 -5.34 1.12 0.12
CA ASP A 67 -5.15 0.98 -1.34
C ASP A 67 -5.61 2.24 -2.09
N LYS A 68 -6.79 2.76 -1.77
CA LYS A 68 -7.30 3.99 -2.41
C LYS A 68 -6.51 5.24 -2.06
N LEU A 69 -6.07 5.38 -0.82
CA LEU A 69 -5.23 6.52 -0.42
C LEU A 69 -3.85 6.46 -1.09
N VAL A 70 -3.26 5.27 -1.22
CA VAL A 70 -1.98 5.10 -1.93
C VAL A 70 -2.13 5.40 -3.42
N GLY A 71 -3.20 4.93 -4.06
CA GLY A 71 -3.53 5.28 -5.44
C GLY A 71 -3.62 6.79 -5.68
N GLU A 72 -4.30 7.50 -4.77
CA GLU A 72 -4.50 8.94 -4.91
C GLU A 72 -3.23 9.76 -4.60
N PHE A 73 -2.46 9.37 -3.58
CA PHE A 73 -1.36 10.20 -3.05
C PHE A 73 0.04 9.75 -3.44
N LEU A 74 0.28 8.45 -3.61
CA LEU A 74 1.62 7.92 -3.86
C LEU A 74 1.82 7.53 -5.31
N GLU A 75 0.90 6.77 -5.91
CA GLU A 75 1.04 6.27 -7.29
C GLU A 75 1.17 7.41 -8.29
N VAL A 76 0.40 8.49 -8.10
CA VAL A 76 0.44 9.68 -8.98
C VAL A 76 1.79 10.39 -8.98
N THR A 77 2.61 10.19 -7.94
CA THR A 77 3.94 10.80 -7.80
C THR A 77 5.06 9.94 -8.41
N CYS A 78 4.76 8.67 -8.73
CA CYS A 78 5.72 7.70 -9.24
C CYS A 78 5.86 7.80 -10.77
N VAL A 79 6.42 8.92 -11.26
CA VAL A 79 6.72 9.10 -12.70
C VAL A 79 7.93 8.24 -13.09
N ASN A 80 9.05 8.42 -12.39
CA ASN A 80 10.24 7.58 -12.53
C ASN A 80 10.06 6.26 -11.75
N PRO A 81 10.83 5.21 -12.10
CA PRO A 81 10.79 3.93 -11.41
C PRO A 81 10.96 4.11 -9.91
N THR A 82 9.92 3.74 -9.17
CA THR A 82 9.85 3.93 -7.72
C THR A 82 9.36 2.64 -7.07
N PHE A 83 10.10 2.15 -6.09
CA PHE A 83 9.69 1.04 -5.25
C PHE A 83 8.89 1.57 -4.05
N ILE A 84 7.63 1.18 -3.95
CA ILE A 84 6.85 1.30 -2.72
C ILE A 84 7.12 0.05 -1.90
N ILE A 85 7.65 0.21 -0.68
CA ILE A 85 8.10 -0.90 0.18
C ILE A 85 7.35 -0.92 1.52
N ASP A 86 7.50 -2.03 2.24
CA ASP A 86 7.01 -2.24 3.61
C ASP A 86 5.49 -2.14 3.74
N HIS A 87 4.77 -2.87 2.89
CA HIS A 87 3.31 -2.89 2.91
C HIS A 87 2.76 -3.51 4.21
N PRO A 88 1.64 -3.01 4.75
CA PRO A 88 0.97 -3.61 5.90
C PRO A 88 0.59 -5.09 5.70
N GLU A 89 0.64 -5.85 6.79
CA GLU A 89 0.25 -7.28 6.81
C GLU A 89 -1.21 -7.50 6.40
N ILE A 90 -2.11 -6.60 6.81
CA ILE A 90 -3.54 -6.66 6.47
C ILE A 90 -3.80 -6.58 4.95
N MET A 91 -2.86 -6.03 4.19
CA MET A 91 -2.93 -5.92 2.72
C MET A 91 -2.16 -7.04 2.00
N SER A 92 -1.38 -7.82 2.74
CA SER A 92 -0.34 -8.69 2.19
C SER A 92 -0.40 -10.08 2.84
N PRO A 93 -1.49 -10.84 2.62
CA PRO A 93 -1.75 -12.12 3.29
C PRO A 93 -0.66 -13.16 3.04
N LEU A 94 -0.05 -13.14 1.86
CA LEU A 94 0.97 -14.09 1.41
C LEU A 94 2.41 -13.61 1.68
N ALA A 95 2.60 -12.35 2.05
CA ALA A 95 3.92 -11.78 2.29
C ALA A 95 4.37 -12.04 3.72
N LYS A 96 5.63 -12.41 3.91
CA LYS A 96 6.23 -12.62 5.23
C LYS A 96 6.30 -11.31 6.01
N TRP A 97 6.10 -11.40 7.33
CA TRP A 97 6.24 -10.27 8.23
C TRP A 97 7.63 -9.64 8.12
N HIS A 98 7.69 -8.32 8.31
CA HIS A 98 8.94 -7.58 8.24
C HIS A 98 9.82 -7.90 9.44
N ARG A 99 11.11 -8.14 9.22
CA ARG A 99 12.06 -8.59 10.27
C ARG A 99 12.24 -7.63 11.44
N SER A 100 12.02 -6.33 11.21
CA SER A 100 12.25 -5.27 12.21
C SER A 100 11.03 -4.39 12.51
N ASN A 101 9.97 -4.48 11.69
CA ASN A 101 8.84 -3.54 11.74
C ASN A 101 7.55 -4.33 11.90
N THR A 102 7.08 -4.46 13.14
CA THR A 102 5.87 -5.20 13.47
C THR A 102 4.65 -4.64 12.74
N GLY A 103 3.83 -5.50 12.13
CA GLY A 103 2.62 -5.12 11.40
C GLY A 103 2.85 -4.79 9.91
N LEU A 104 4.10 -4.77 9.45
CA LEU A 104 4.47 -4.61 8.04
C LEU A 104 4.99 -5.93 7.46
N THR A 105 5.11 -5.99 6.14
CA THR A 105 5.63 -7.14 5.39
C THR A 105 6.83 -6.77 4.55
N GLU A 106 7.66 -7.76 4.22
CA GLU A 106 8.75 -7.59 3.26
C GLU A 106 8.20 -7.65 1.83
N ARG A 107 7.34 -6.69 1.46
CA ARG A 107 6.73 -6.55 0.13
C ARG A 107 7.14 -5.24 -0.52
N PHE A 108 7.44 -5.30 -1.81
CA PHE A 108 7.58 -4.12 -2.64
C PHE A 108 6.72 -4.18 -3.90
N GLU A 109 6.36 -3.00 -4.38
CA GLU A 109 5.74 -2.80 -5.69
C GLU A 109 6.59 -1.80 -6.48
N LEU A 110 6.76 -2.06 -7.77
CA LEU A 110 7.44 -1.14 -8.69
C LEU A 110 6.41 -0.36 -9.48
N PHE A 111 6.45 0.96 -9.33
CA PHE A 111 5.62 1.88 -10.10
C PHE A 111 6.47 2.64 -11.12
N ILE A 112 5.98 2.73 -12.35
CA ILE A 112 6.57 3.53 -13.44
C ILE A 112 5.45 4.24 -14.17
N ASN A 113 5.61 5.55 -14.40
CA ASN A 113 4.61 6.38 -15.05
C ASN A 113 3.21 6.24 -14.41
N LYS A 114 3.14 6.21 -13.08
CA LYS A 114 1.91 6.09 -12.28
C LYS A 114 1.16 4.77 -12.45
N HIS A 115 1.83 3.73 -12.95
CA HIS A 115 1.27 2.41 -13.12
C HIS A 115 2.12 1.38 -12.37
N GLU A 116 1.45 0.43 -11.73
CA GLU A 116 2.09 -0.74 -11.14
C GLU A 116 2.62 -1.66 -12.25
N LEU A 117 3.89 -2.06 -12.16
CA LEU A 117 4.53 -2.98 -13.09
C LEU A 117 4.96 -4.30 -12.44
N CYS A 118 5.33 -4.27 -11.16
CA CYS A 118 5.78 -5.45 -10.45
C CYS A 118 5.25 -5.45 -9.02
N ASN A 119 4.94 -6.63 -8.53
CA ASN A 119 4.64 -6.91 -7.14
C ASN A 119 5.49 -8.09 -6.70
N ALA A 120 6.23 -7.94 -5.61
CA ALA A 120 7.11 -8.98 -5.11
C ALA A 120 7.23 -8.89 -3.59
N TYR A 121 7.47 -10.03 -2.96
CA TYR A 121 7.56 -10.12 -1.51
C TYR A 121 8.42 -11.32 -1.09
N THR A 122 8.96 -11.25 0.13
CA THR A 122 9.46 -12.45 0.80
C THR A 122 8.26 -13.36 1.08
N GLU A 123 8.27 -14.58 0.55
CA GLU A 123 7.17 -15.52 0.69
C GLU A 123 6.92 -15.91 2.16
N LEU A 124 5.66 -15.88 2.58
CA LEU A 124 5.25 -16.46 3.85
C LEU A 124 5.37 -17.98 3.77
N ASN A 125 6.35 -18.53 4.50
CA ASN A 125 6.66 -19.94 4.50
C ASN A 125 6.26 -20.67 5.79
N ASP A 126 5.52 -20.01 6.69
CA ASP A 126 4.94 -20.62 7.88
C ASP A 126 3.49 -21.07 7.59
N PRO A 127 3.23 -22.38 7.54
CA PRO A 127 1.92 -22.90 7.17
C PRO A 127 0.83 -22.62 8.21
N VAL A 128 1.19 -22.46 9.49
CA VAL A 128 0.23 -22.15 10.56
C VAL A 128 -0.26 -20.72 10.41
N VAL A 129 0.67 -19.78 10.21
CA VAL A 129 0.34 -18.36 9.98
C VAL A 129 -0.42 -18.18 8.67
N GLN A 130 0.00 -18.87 7.61
CA GLN A 130 -0.67 -18.78 6.31
C GLN A 130 -2.12 -19.27 6.38
N ARG A 131 -2.38 -20.37 7.10
CA ARG A 131 -3.73 -20.88 7.34
C ARG A 131 -4.59 -19.87 8.09
N GLN A 132 -4.04 -19.22 9.12
CA GLN A 132 -4.75 -18.19 9.88
C GLN A 132 -5.14 -17.01 8.98
N ARG A 133 -4.19 -16.50 8.18
CA ARG A 133 -4.44 -15.38 7.26
C ARG A 133 -5.50 -15.72 6.20
N PHE A 134 -5.52 -16.94 5.68
CA PHE A 134 -6.60 -17.37 4.80
C PHE A 134 -7.97 -17.42 5.49
N ALA A 135 -8.03 -17.86 6.74
CA ALA A 135 -9.27 -17.85 7.52
C ALA A 135 -9.79 -16.44 7.75
N ASP A 136 -8.91 -15.45 7.93
CA ASP A 136 -9.29 -14.06 8.10
C ASP A 136 -9.72 -13.42 6.77
N GLN A 137 -9.04 -13.69 5.65
CA GLN A 137 -9.50 -13.25 4.32
C GLN A 137 -10.88 -13.78 3.93
N LEU A 138 -11.26 -14.98 4.41
CA LEU A 138 -12.59 -15.55 4.17
C LEU A 138 -13.69 -14.80 4.93
N LYS A 139 -13.38 -14.14 6.05
CA LYS A 139 -14.35 -13.32 6.80
C LYS A 139 -14.61 -11.96 6.13
N ASP A 140 -13.62 -11.45 5.40
CA ASP A 140 -13.67 -10.15 4.73
C ASP A 140 -14.32 -10.19 3.33
N ARG A 141 -14.78 -11.38 2.87
CA ARG A 141 -15.43 -11.61 1.57
C ARG A 141 -16.95 -11.43 1.58
#